data_AF-A0A8T3PFL7-F1
#
_entry.id   AF-A0A8T3PFL7-F1
#
_cell.length_a   1.000
_cell.length_b   1.000
_cell.length_c   1.000
_cell.angle_alpha   90.00
_cell.angle_beta   90.00
_cell.angle_gamma   90.00
#
_symmetry.space_group_name_H-M   'P 1'
#
loop_
_entity.id
_entity.type
_entity.pdbx_description
1 polymer ?
#
loop_
_entity_poly.entity_id
_entity_poly.type
_entity_poly.pdbx_seq_one_letter_code
_entity_poly.pdbx_strand_id
1 'polypeptide(L)'
;LALAVVIAEAARDQGARLALGTHDSALIERIALMAEASGTPRSALEVHMLYGIRAPELRQLRSAGFPAFSLVAYGEAWYAWYMRRLAERPANVAFALRQLLP
;
A
#
# COMPACT_ATOMS: atom_id res chain seq x y z
N LEU A 1 6.08 -11.03 7.03
CA LEU A 1 5.68 -10.29 8.25
C LEU A 1 6.87 -9.90 9.11
N ALA A 2 7.78 -10.82 9.49
CA ALA A 2 8.96 -10.50 10.32
C ALA A 2 9.78 -9.29 9.80
N LEU A 3 10.12 -9.25 8.51
CA LEU A 3 10.83 -8.12 7.91
C LEU A 3 10.08 -6.78 8.06
N ALA A 4 8.76 -6.78 7.88
CA ALA A 4 7.96 -5.56 8.00
C ALA A 4 7.99 -5.02 9.44
N VAL A 5 7.99 -5.89 10.45
CA VAL A 5 8.10 -5.49 11.86
C VAL A 5 9.47 -4.90 12.16
N VAL A 6 10.55 -5.54 11.71
CA VAL A 6 11.92 -5.04 11.89
C VAL A 6 12.09 -3.65 11.27
N ILE A 7 11.57 -3.44 10.06
CA ILE A 7 11.62 -2.12 9.41
C ILE A 7 10.70 -1.12 10.14
N ALA A 8 9.52 -1.54 10.62
CA ALA A 8 8.62 -0.66 11.39
C ALA A 8 9.25 -0.21 12.72
N GLU A 9 9.98 -1.09 13.41
CA GLU A 9 10.73 -0.74 14.62
C GLU A 9 11.82 0.29 14.30
N ALA A 10 12.61 0.06 13.24
CA ALA A 10 13.62 1.02 12.78
C ALA A 10 13.02 2.34 12.29
N ALA A 11 11.79 2.33 11.77
CA ALA A 11 11.09 3.53 11.30
C ALA A 11 10.65 4.46 12.43
N ARG A 12 10.52 3.96 13.67
CA ARG A 12 10.15 4.77 14.84
C ARG A 12 11.12 5.92 15.09
N ASP A 13 12.42 5.63 15.00
CA ASP A 13 13.49 6.58 15.26
C ASP A 13 13.98 7.25 13.97
N GLN A 14 13.19 7.19 12.90
CA GLN A 14 13.52 7.70 11.56
C GLN A 14 14.77 7.06 10.93
N GLY A 15 15.23 5.91 11.45
CA GLY A 15 16.37 5.16 10.92
C GLY A 15 16.05 4.38 9.64
N ALA A 16 14.77 4.17 9.34
CA ALA A 16 14.28 3.55 8.11
C ALA A 16 12.90 4.11 7.72
N ARG A 17 12.42 3.73 6.53
CA ARG A 17 11.03 3.98 6.10
C ARG A 17 10.38 2.67 5.71
N LEU A 18 9.20 2.38 6.27
CA LEU A 18 8.37 1.26 5.83
C LEU A 18 7.34 1.76 4.83
N ALA A 19 7.54 1.40 3.55
CA ALA A 19 6.58 1.67 2.49
C ALA A 19 5.92 0.36 2.00
N LEU A 20 4.61 0.25 2.18
CA LEU A 20 3.80 -0.91 1.83
C LEU A 20 3.16 -0.69 0.45
N GLY A 21 3.77 -1.23 -0.60
CA GLY A 21 3.22 -1.24 -1.96
C GLY A 21 2.20 -2.37 -2.17
N THR A 22 0.98 -2.24 -1.63
CA THR A 22 -0.04 -3.30 -1.73
C THR A 22 -1.47 -2.76 -1.69
N HIS A 23 -2.40 -3.50 -2.29
CA HIS A 23 -3.85 -3.26 -2.20
C HIS A 23 -4.54 -4.16 -1.17
N ASP A 24 -3.79 -5.05 -0.50
CA ASP A 24 -4.32 -5.94 0.52
C ASP A 24 -4.44 -5.22 1.87
N SER A 25 -5.65 -4.75 2.16
CA SER A 25 -5.97 -4.05 3.40
C SER A 25 -5.84 -4.91 4.64
N ALA A 26 -6.11 -6.22 4.54
CA ALA A 26 -5.97 -7.12 5.68
C ALA A 26 -4.49 -7.27 6.05
N LEU A 27 -3.61 -7.32 5.04
CA LEU A 27 -2.17 -7.30 5.25
C LEU A 27 -1.70 -5.97 5.86
N ILE A 28 -2.19 -4.83 5.35
CA ILE A 28 -1.86 -3.50 5.87
C ILE A 28 -2.23 -3.40 7.36
N GLU A 29 -3.47 -3.73 7.72
CA GLU A 29 -3.94 -3.66 9.11
C GLU A 29 -3.17 -4.62 10.01
N ARG A 30 -2.87 -5.83 9.53
CA ARG A 30 -2.08 -6.79 10.30
C ARG A 30 -0.67 -6.29 10.58
N ILE A 31 -0.02 -5.64 9.60
CA ILE A 31 1.31 -5.04 9.81
C ILE A 31 1.20 -3.86 10.78
N ALA A 32 0.17 -3.02 10.64
CA ALA A 32 -0.07 -1.88 11.53
C ALA A 32 -0.25 -2.33 12.98
N LEU A 33 -1.09 -3.34 13.26
CA LEU A 33 -1.30 -3.88 14.59
C LEU A 33 0.00 -4.43 15.22
N MET A 34 0.83 -5.11 14.42
CA MET A 34 2.13 -5.61 14.88
C MET A 34 3.11 -4.47 15.17
N ALA A 35 3.10 -3.41 14.37
CA ALA A 35 3.96 -2.24 14.56
C ALA A 35 3.52 -1.41 15.80
N GLU A 36 2.21 -1.26 16.01
CA GLU A 36 1.63 -0.59 17.18
C GLU A 36 1.99 -1.34 18.46
N ALA A 37 1.96 -2.68 18.44
CA ALA A 37 2.35 -3.50 19.58
C ALA A 37 3.81 -3.29 20.01
N SER A 38 4.69 -2.86 19.10
CA SER A 38 6.07 -2.51 19.44
C SER A 38 6.25 -1.03 19.79
N GLY A 39 5.23 -0.18 19.57
CA GLY A 39 5.26 1.27 19.84
C GLY A 39 5.47 2.14 18.60
N THR A 40 5.41 1.59 17.39
CA THR A 40 5.51 2.35 16.15
C THR A 40 4.13 2.85 15.71
N PRO A 41 3.91 4.17 15.58
CA PRO A 41 2.60 4.72 15.21
C PRO A 41 2.30 4.52 13.71
N ARG A 42 1.01 4.48 13.34
CA ARG A 42 0.55 4.42 11.93
C ARG A 42 1.17 5.49 11.03
N SER A 43 1.49 6.66 11.59
CA SER A 43 2.14 7.77 10.88
C SER A 43 3.54 7.44 10.36
N ALA A 44 4.18 6.38 10.86
CA ALA A 44 5.49 5.90 10.40
C ALA A 44 5.41 4.81 9.31
N LEU A 45 4.19 4.38 8.93
CA LEU A 45 3.95 3.33 7.94
C LEU A 45 3.29 3.91 6.69
N GLU A 46 4.05 4.04 5.60
CA GLU A 46 3.50 4.52 4.34
C GLU A 46 2.75 3.41 3.60
N VAL A 47 1.60 3.74 3.01
CA VAL A 47 0.85 2.85 2.13
C VAL A 47 0.83 3.40 0.72
N HIS A 48 1.17 2.57 -0.25
CA HIS A 48 1.25 2.93 -1.66
C HIS A 48 0.36 2.00 -2.49
N MET A 49 -0.63 2.55 -3.16
CA MET A 49 -1.54 1.82 -4.06
C MET A 49 -1.40 2.34 -5.50
N LEU A 50 -1.76 1.53 -6.50
CA LEU A 50 -1.82 1.99 -7.89
C LEU A 50 -2.98 2.96 -8.07
N TYR A 51 -2.76 3.97 -8.92
CA TYR A 51 -3.81 4.92 -9.26
C TYR A 51 -5.07 4.21 -9.79
N GLY A 52 -6.22 4.68 -9.30
CA GLY A 52 -7.54 4.17 -9.68
C GLY A 52 -8.01 2.91 -8.96
N ILE A 53 -7.15 2.19 -8.23
CA ILE A 53 -7.52 0.94 -7.55
C ILE A 53 -7.84 1.22 -6.08
N ARG A 54 -9.02 0.78 -5.60
CA ARG A 54 -9.50 0.99 -4.22
C ARG A 54 -9.35 2.43 -3.68
N ALA A 55 -9.61 3.43 -4.52
CA ALA A 55 -9.51 4.83 -4.09
C ALA A 55 -10.30 5.18 -2.79
N PRO A 56 -11.49 4.59 -2.51
CA PRO A 56 -12.16 4.78 -1.21
C PRO A 56 -11.34 4.26 -0.03
N GLU A 57 -10.71 3.09 -0.17
CA GLU A 57 -9.87 2.48 0.86
C GLU A 57 -8.63 3.33 1.16
N LEU A 58 -7.97 3.84 0.11
CA LEU A 58 -6.80 4.69 0.28
C LEU A 58 -7.14 5.96 1.06
N ARG A 59 -8.34 6.53 0.84
CA ARG A 59 -8.86 7.65 1.65
C ARG A 59 -9.15 7.24 3.10
N GLN A 60 -9.71 6.05 3.33
CA GLN A 60 -9.93 5.52 4.67
C GLN A 60 -8.61 5.35 5.42
N LEU A 61 -7.59 4.77 4.79
CA LEU A 61 -6.24 4.65 5.37
C LEU A 61 -5.66 6.04 5.69
N ARG A 62 -5.81 7.01 4.79
CA ARG A 62 -5.38 8.39 5.07
C ARG A 62 -6.08 8.97 6.31
N SER A 63 -7.39 8.74 6.45
CA SER A 63 -8.17 9.18 7.62
C SER A 63 -7.82 8.43 8.90
N ALA A 64 -7.34 7.19 8.79
CA ALA A 64 -6.88 6.36 9.91
C ALA A 64 -5.44 6.68 10.36
N GLY A 65 -4.81 7.73 9.81
CA GLY A 65 -3.51 8.23 10.24
C GLY A 65 -2.31 7.72 9.44
N PHE A 66 -2.51 6.91 8.40
CA PHE A 66 -1.42 6.48 7.51
C PHE A 66 -1.03 7.60 6.53
N PRO A 67 0.27 7.79 6.24
CA PRO A 67 0.71 8.41 5.00
C PRO A 67 0.32 7.51 3.82
N ALA A 68 -0.66 7.93 3.02
CA ALA A 68 -1.23 7.11 1.95
C ALA A 68 -1.02 7.79 0.60
N PHE A 69 -0.47 7.04 -0.37
CA PHE A 69 -0.04 7.54 -1.68
C PHE A 69 -0.62 6.72 -2.81
N SER A 70 -0.92 7.42 -3.91
CA SER A 70 -1.33 6.82 -5.17
C SER A 70 -0.17 6.89 -6.16
N LEU A 71 0.23 5.75 -6.71
CA LEU A 71 1.23 5.66 -7.76
C LEU A 71 0.59 5.98 -9.10
N VAL A 72 0.96 7.13 -9.67
CA VAL A 72 0.49 7.62 -10.97
C VAL A 72 1.56 7.36 -12.02
N ALA A 73 1.21 6.61 -13.07
CA ALA A 73 2.02 6.50 -14.28
C ALA A 73 1.66 7.64 -15.25
N TYR A 74 2.66 8.26 -15.88
CA TYR A 74 2.47 9.37 -16.81
C TYR A 74 3.43 9.26 -18.01
N GLY A 75 3.21 10.06 -19.06
CA GLY A 75 3.96 10.02 -20.33
C GLY A 75 3.33 9.11 -21.39
N GLU A 76 3.81 9.14 -22.63
CA GLU A 76 3.15 8.48 -23.78
C GLU A 76 2.94 6.97 -23.60
N ALA A 77 3.86 6.28 -22.92
CA ALA A 77 3.82 4.85 -22.69
C ALA A 77 3.08 4.42 -21.40
N TRP A 78 2.39 5.35 -20.70
CA TRP A 78 1.78 5.08 -19.40
C TRP A 78 0.83 3.88 -19.42
N TYR A 79 0.02 3.75 -20.48
CA TYR A 79 -0.99 2.71 -20.59
C TYR A 79 -0.38 1.32 -20.73
N ALA A 80 0.61 1.16 -21.63
CA ALA A 80 1.30 -0.11 -21.82
C ALA A 80 2.03 -0.54 -20.54
N TRP A 81 2.66 0.41 -19.84
CA TRP A 81 3.32 0.14 -18.55
C TRP A 81 2.32 -0.29 -17.48
N TYR A 82 1.21 0.44 -17.33
CA TYR A 82 0.18 0.18 -16.32
C TYR A 82 -0.49 -1.17 -16.54
N MET A 83 -0.86 -1.47 -17.79
CA MET A 83 -1.45 -2.76 -18.18
C MET A 83 -0.47 -3.92 -17.96
N ARG A 84 0.83 -3.73 -18.20
CA ARG A 84 1.84 -4.75 -17.88
C ARG A 84 1.86 -5.05 -16.37
N ARG A 85 1.84 -4.02 -15.52
CA ARG A 85 1.78 -4.18 -14.05
C ARG A 85 0.53 -4.91 -13.58
N LEU A 86 -0.61 -4.69 -14.23
CA LEU A 86 -1.83 -5.45 -13.96
C LEU A 86 -1.74 -6.90 -14.47
N ALA A 87 -1.19 -7.10 -15.66
CA ALA A 87 -1.13 -8.38 -16.35
C ALA A 87 -0.05 -9.36 -15.83
N GLU A 88 0.94 -8.87 -15.07
CA GLU A 88 2.04 -9.68 -14.52
C GLU A 88 1.59 -10.88 -13.69
N ARG A 89 0.36 -10.89 -13.16
CA ARG A 89 -0.32 -12.11 -12.69
C ARG A 89 -1.76 -12.10 -13.17
N PRO A 90 -2.28 -13.13 -13.86
CA PRO A 90 -3.68 -13.18 -14.30
C PRO A 90 -4.68 -13.02 -13.15
N ALA A 91 -4.32 -13.51 -11.96
CA ALA A 91 -5.08 -13.30 -10.73
C ALA A 91 -5.18 -11.81 -10.32
N ASN A 92 -4.15 -11.00 -10.59
CA ASN A 92 -4.15 -9.56 -10.31
C ASN A 92 -5.08 -8.80 -11.25
N VAL A 93 -5.25 -9.25 -12.50
CA VAL A 93 -6.19 -8.63 -13.45
C VAL A 93 -7.63 -8.83 -12.99
N ALA A 94 -7.99 -10.07 -12.64
CA ALA A 94 -9.32 -10.39 -12.12
C ALA A 94 -9.59 -9.71 -10.76
N PHE A 95 -8.57 -9.62 -9.90
CA PHE A 95 -8.64 -8.89 -8.65
C PHE A 95 -8.81 -7.39 -8.88
N ALA A 96 -7.97 -6.76 -9.70
CA ALA A 96 -8.07 -5.34 -10.03
C ALA A 96 -9.44 -4.99 -10.64
N LEU A 97 -9.96 -5.81 -11.57
CA LEU A 97 -11.31 -5.66 -12.11
C LEU A 97 -12.39 -5.73 -11.03
N ARG A 98 -12.29 -6.67 -10.08
CA ARG A 98 -13.20 -6.72 -8.91
C ARG A 98 -13.07 -5.51 -8.00
N GLN A 99 -11.89 -4.89 -7.92
CA GLN A 99 -11.62 -3.73 -7.06
C GLN A 99 -11.89 -2.37 -7.73
N LEU A 100 -12.22 -2.39 -9.03
CA LEU A 100 -12.77 -1.25 -9.77
C LEU A 100 -14.30 -1.17 -9.61
N LEU A 101 -14.93 -2.27 -9.19
CA LEU A 101 -16.36 -2.31 -8.87
C LEU A 101 -16.57 -1.92 -7.39
N PRO A 102 -17.58 -1.11 -7.08
CA PRO A 102 -17.86 -0.64 -5.71
C PRO A 102 -18.23 -1.75 -4.74
#